data_AF-A0A2N2T6D1-F1
#
_entry.id   AF-A0A2N2T6D1-F1
#
_cell.length_a   1.000
_cell.length_b   1.000
_cell.length_c   1.000
_cell.angle_alpha   90.00
_cell.angle_beta   90.00
_cell.angle_gamma   90.00
#
_symmetry.space_group_name_H-M   'P 1'
#
loop_
_entity.id
_entity.type
_entity.pdbx_description
1 polymer ?
#
loop_
_entity_poly.entity_id
_entity_poly.type
_entity_poly.pdbx_seq_one_letter_code
_entity_poly.pdbx_strand_id
1 'polypeptide(L)'
;MLPRHKYRLQFVPSAWAEWQALDGSVKEPLRKLLKKRLDNPHVPGGELHGALAGHYKIKLRKQGYRLVYGVQDDVLIVMVMAVDKREDSAVYQSAVARIADKVSELAKVAAKRH
;
A
#
# COMPACT_ATOMS: atom_id res chain seq x y z
N MET A 1 -4.28 -8.51 -26.44
CA MET A 1 -4.78 -9.05 -25.16
C MET A 1 -5.07 -7.88 -24.23
N LEU A 2 -6.30 -7.76 -23.73
CA LEU A 2 -6.63 -6.75 -22.72
C LEU A 2 -5.95 -7.11 -21.38
N PRO A 3 -5.50 -6.12 -20.60
CA PRO A 3 -4.90 -6.40 -19.30
C PRO A 3 -5.90 -7.11 -18.39
N ARG A 4 -5.45 -8.14 -17.68
CA ARG A 4 -6.30 -8.99 -16.82
C ARG A 4 -6.93 -8.24 -15.64
N HIS A 5 -6.42 -7.04 -15.32
CA HIS A 5 -6.88 -6.18 -14.23
C HIS A 5 -6.80 -4.71 -14.66
N LYS A 6 -7.64 -3.84 -14.07
CA LYS A 6 -7.72 -2.41 -14.40
C LYS A 6 -6.45 -1.64 -13.98
N TYR A 7 -5.88 -1.98 -12.84
CA TYR A 7 -4.65 -1.38 -12.31
C TYR A 7 -3.47 -2.36 -12.38
N ARG A 8 -2.27 -1.81 -12.50
CA ARG A 8 -1.01 -2.55 -12.38
C ARG A 8 -0.53 -2.53 -10.93
N LEU A 9 0.13 -3.60 -10.51
CA LEU A 9 0.73 -3.70 -9.17
C LEU A 9 2.19 -3.26 -9.21
N GLN A 10 2.59 -2.39 -8.30
CA GLN A 10 3.99 -2.05 -8.05
C GLN A 10 4.30 -2.10 -6.55
N PHE A 11 5.58 -2.19 -6.22
CA PHE A 11 6.08 -2.14 -4.85
C PHE A 11 7.15 -1.04 -4.76
N VAL A 12 7.15 -0.29 -3.67
CA VAL A 12 8.36 0.46 -3.31
C VAL A 12 9.46 -0.54 -2.89
N PRO A 13 10.75 -0.20 -3.05
CA PRO A 13 11.84 -1.14 -2.79
C PRO A 13 11.80 -1.77 -1.38
N SER A 14 11.48 -0.99 -0.34
CA SER A 14 11.36 -1.52 1.02
C SER A 14 10.21 -2.52 1.16
N ALA A 15 9.05 -2.21 0.60
CA ALA A 15 7.89 -3.11 0.64
C ALA A 15 8.11 -4.39 -0.17
N TRP A 16 8.93 -4.33 -1.22
CA TRP A 16 9.33 -5.52 -1.96
C TRP A 16 10.21 -6.44 -1.12
N ALA A 17 11.20 -5.89 -0.40
CA ALA A 17 12.03 -6.67 0.53
C ALA A 17 11.19 -7.30 1.65
N GLU A 18 10.31 -6.52 2.27
CA GLU A 18 9.34 -6.99 3.27
C GLU A 18 8.46 -8.11 2.70
N TRP A 19 7.90 -7.91 1.49
CA TRP A 19 7.10 -8.91 0.80
C TRP A 19 7.90 -10.19 0.55
N GLN A 20 9.15 -10.11 0.10
CA GLN A 20 9.99 -11.27 -0.17
C GLN A 20 10.27 -12.10 1.09
N ALA A 21 10.38 -11.47 2.25
CA ALA A 21 10.61 -12.13 3.54
C ALA A 21 9.42 -12.95 4.05
N LEU A 22 8.21 -12.70 3.55
CA LEU A 22 7.01 -13.41 3.99
C LEU A 22 6.98 -14.87 3.54
N ASP A 23 6.42 -15.75 4.37
CA ASP A 23 6.13 -17.12 3.97
C ASP A 23 4.83 -17.22 3.13
N GLY A 24 4.55 -18.42 2.59
CA GLY A 24 3.35 -18.69 1.79
C GLY A 24 2.03 -18.46 2.54
N SER A 25 2.00 -18.70 3.85
CA SER A 25 0.80 -18.56 4.68
C SER A 25 0.30 -17.11 4.77
N VAL A 26 1.21 -16.14 4.57
CA VAL A 26 0.91 -14.71 4.52
C VAL A 26 0.84 -14.19 3.09
N LYS A 27 1.78 -14.59 2.22
CA LYS A 27 1.84 -14.15 0.81
C LYS A 27 0.57 -14.51 0.05
N GLU A 28 0.05 -15.73 0.21
CA GLU A 28 -1.07 -16.21 -0.59
C GLU A 28 -2.38 -15.47 -0.30
N PRO A 29 -2.80 -15.28 0.97
CA PRO A 29 -3.97 -14.46 1.27
C PRO A 29 -3.82 -13.01 0.82
N LEU A 30 -2.63 -12.40 1.02
CA LEU A 30 -2.37 -11.04 0.53
C LEU A 30 -2.47 -10.97 -1.00
N ARG A 31 -1.90 -11.94 -1.73
CA ARG A 31 -1.95 -11.98 -3.19
C ARG A 31 -3.39 -12.06 -3.70
N LYS A 32 -4.25 -12.85 -3.04
CA LYS A 32 -5.69 -12.92 -3.37
C LYS A 32 -6.38 -11.58 -3.16
N LEU A 33 -6.07 -10.87 -2.06
CA LEU A 33 -6.67 -9.57 -1.77
C LEU A 33 -6.14 -8.48 -2.72
N LEU A 34 -4.83 -8.46 -3.00
CA LEU A 34 -4.22 -7.53 -3.96
C LEU A 34 -4.83 -7.67 -5.35
N LYS A 35 -5.05 -8.90 -5.85
CA LYS A 35 -5.76 -9.11 -7.13
C LYS A 35 -7.12 -8.41 -7.15
N LYS A 36 -7.91 -8.52 -6.07
CA LYS A 36 -9.19 -7.80 -5.95
C LYS A 36 -9.01 -6.28 -5.95
N ARG A 37 -7.90 -5.77 -5.38
CA ARG A 37 -7.56 -4.34 -5.40
C ARG A 37 -7.12 -3.84 -6.76
N LEU A 38 -6.54 -4.69 -7.60
CA LEU A 38 -6.22 -4.30 -8.97
C LEU A 38 -7.47 -4.05 -9.83
N ASP A 39 -8.63 -4.59 -9.43
CA ASP A 39 -9.91 -4.33 -10.09
C ASP A 39 -10.71 -3.22 -9.39
N ASN A 40 -10.70 -3.22 -8.04
CA ASN A 40 -11.35 -2.21 -7.21
C ASN A 40 -10.44 -1.73 -6.07
N PRO A 41 -9.58 -0.72 -6.32
CA PRO A 41 -8.55 -0.31 -5.36
C PRO A 41 -9.08 0.56 -4.22
N HIS A 42 -10.11 1.37 -4.44
CA HIS A 42 -10.67 2.27 -3.43
C HIS A 42 -11.65 1.52 -2.53
N VAL A 43 -11.22 1.23 -1.30
CA VAL A 43 -12.05 0.54 -0.31
C VAL A 43 -12.24 1.44 0.90
N PRO A 44 -13.40 2.12 1.04
CA PRO A 44 -13.63 3.13 2.07
C PRO A 44 -13.34 2.63 3.50
N GLY A 45 -13.78 1.42 3.85
CA GLY A 45 -13.52 0.83 5.17
C GLY A 45 -12.04 0.49 5.45
N GLY A 46 -11.18 0.56 4.44
CA GLY A 46 -9.73 0.37 4.55
C GLY A 46 -8.93 1.66 4.42
N GLU A 47 -9.56 2.80 4.18
CA GLU A 47 -8.87 4.06 3.91
C GLU A 47 -8.09 4.56 5.14
N LEU A 48 -6.94 5.19 4.89
CA LEU A 48 -6.15 5.92 5.87
C LEU A 48 -6.58 7.39 5.90
N HIS A 49 -6.45 8.02 7.05
CA HIS A 49 -6.93 9.39 7.28
C HIS A 49 -5.77 10.40 7.32
N GLY A 50 -6.10 11.69 7.23
CA GLY A 50 -5.13 12.78 7.32
C GLY A 50 -4.18 12.82 6.12
N ALA A 51 -2.88 12.99 6.38
CA ALA A 51 -1.83 13.04 5.35
C ALA A 51 -1.71 11.77 4.49
N LEU A 52 -2.42 10.70 4.85
CA LEU A 52 -2.44 9.43 4.13
C LEU A 52 -3.78 9.14 3.44
N ALA A 53 -4.64 10.15 3.29
CA ALA A 53 -5.82 10.04 2.44
C ALA A 53 -5.45 9.51 1.04
N GLY A 54 -6.30 8.66 0.46
CA GLY A 54 -5.98 7.95 -0.79
C GLY A 54 -5.04 6.75 -0.65
N HIS A 55 -4.56 6.45 0.56
CA HIS A 55 -3.91 5.18 0.89
C HIS A 55 -4.86 4.27 1.66
N TYR A 56 -4.66 2.97 1.54
CA TYR A 56 -5.55 1.95 2.08
C TYR A 56 -4.76 0.87 2.79
N LYS A 57 -5.39 0.21 3.77
CA LYS A 57 -4.82 -0.89 4.54
C LYS A 57 -5.57 -2.20 4.33
N ILE A 58 -4.82 -3.28 4.15
CA ILE A 58 -5.30 -4.65 4.21
C ILE A 58 -4.86 -5.25 5.54
N LYS A 59 -5.78 -5.88 6.28
CA LYS A 59 -5.50 -6.52 7.58
C LYS A 59 -5.71 -8.03 7.48
N LEU A 60 -4.65 -8.81 7.64
CA LEU A 60 -4.72 -10.25 7.85
C LEU A 60 -4.73 -10.54 9.35
N ARG A 61 -5.92 -10.43 9.97
CA ARG A 61 -6.04 -10.53 11.44
C ARG A 61 -5.58 -11.87 12.01
N LYS A 62 -5.82 -12.98 11.28
CA LYS A 62 -5.43 -14.33 11.72
C LYS A 62 -3.92 -14.52 11.72
N GLN A 63 -3.25 -14.04 10.66
CA GLN A 63 -1.80 -14.14 10.50
C GLN A 63 -1.05 -13.05 11.27
N GLY A 64 -1.77 -12.01 11.73
CA GLY A 64 -1.16 -10.87 12.40
C GLY A 64 -0.36 -9.98 11.45
N TYR A 65 -0.80 -9.77 10.21
CA TYR A 65 -0.11 -8.90 9.24
C TYR A 65 -0.98 -7.74 8.75
N ARG A 66 -0.32 -6.68 8.29
CA ARG A 66 -0.92 -5.52 7.63
C ARG A 66 -0.14 -5.18 6.37
N LEU A 67 -0.86 -4.74 5.35
CA LEU A 67 -0.28 -4.19 4.12
C LEU A 67 -0.87 -2.81 3.88
N VAL A 68 -0.05 -1.84 3.48
CA VAL A 68 -0.49 -0.50 3.06
C VAL A 68 -0.21 -0.33 1.58
N TYR A 69 -1.20 0.17 0.83
CA TYR A 69 -1.04 0.53 -0.57
C TYR A 69 -1.62 1.90 -0.86
N GLY A 70 -1.01 2.63 -1.80
CA GLY A 70 -1.56 3.83 -2.41
C GLY A 70 -2.18 3.53 -3.77
N VAL A 71 -3.07 4.40 -4.22
CA VAL A 71 -3.72 4.33 -5.54
C VAL A 71 -3.34 5.57 -6.34
N GLN A 72 -2.86 5.35 -7.56
CA GLN A 72 -2.54 6.40 -8.53
C GLN A 72 -3.48 6.22 -9.73
N ASP A 73 -4.57 6.97 -9.74
CA ASP A 73 -5.66 6.85 -10.72
C ASP A 73 -5.28 7.39 -12.11
N ASP A 74 -4.35 8.34 -12.16
CA ASP A 74 -3.81 8.94 -13.37
C ASP A 74 -3.03 7.93 -14.22
N VAL A 75 -2.28 7.03 -13.57
CA VAL A 75 -1.42 6.04 -14.23
C VAL A 75 -1.87 4.58 -14.03
N LEU A 76 -3.02 4.40 -13.38
CA LEU A 76 -3.64 3.11 -13.06
C LEU A 76 -2.69 2.17 -12.32
N ILE A 77 -2.11 2.65 -11.22
CA ILE A 77 -1.18 1.89 -10.37
C ILE A 77 -1.74 1.72 -8.95
N VAL A 78 -1.67 0.49 -8.45
CA VAL A 78 -1.72 0.17 -7.03
C VAL A 78 -0.29 -0.03 -6.56
N MET A 79 0.19 0.88 -5.71
CA MET A 79 1.56 0.87 -5.21
C MET A 79 1.59 0.39 -3.76
N VAL A 80 2.19 -0.77 -3.52
CA VAL A 80 2.40 -1.30 -2.17
C VAL A 80 3.53 -0.51 -1.50
N MET A 81 3.21 0.09 -0.37
CA MET A 81 4.10 0.99 0.36
C MET A 81 4.78 0.30 1.54
N ALA A 82 4.11 -0.68 2.17
CA ALA A 82 4.63 -1.44 3.30
C ALA A 82 3.86 -2.75 3.51
N VAL A 83 4.54 -3.78 4.01
CA VAL A 83 3.96 -5.04 4.47
C VAL A 83 4.63 -5.45 5.77
N ASP A 84 3.85 -5.59 6.84
CA ASP A 84 4.43 -5.70 8.17
C ASP A 84 3.61 -6.57 9.13
N LYS A 85 4.32 -7.19 10.07
CA LYS A 85 3.74 -7.98 11.16
C LYS A 85 3.17 -7.03 12.21
N ARG A 86 2.13 -7.47 12.90
CA ARG A 86 1.35 -6.63 13.83
C ARG A 86 2.14 -6.30 15.10
N GLU A 87 2.98 -7.22 15.54
CA GLU A 87 3.84 -7.05 16.72
C GLU A 87 4.92 -5.97 16.49
N ASP A 88 5.41 -5.84 15.26
CA ASP A 88 6.36 -4.80 14.84
C ASP A 88 5.66 -3.48 14.50
N SER A 89 4.74 -3.03 15.37
CA SER A 89 4.01 -1.78 15.15
C SER A 89 4.93 -0.57 14.94
N ALA A 90 6.18 -0.61 15.41
CA ALA A 90 7.18 0.44 15.16
C ALA A 90 7.59 0.54 13.67
N VAL A 91 7.76 -0.57 12.97
CA VAL A 91 8.11 -0.60 11.54
C VAL A 91 6.93 -0.08 10.71
N TYR A 92 5.72 -0.50 11.06
CA TYR A 92 4.49 -0.03 10.45
C TYR A 92 4.32 1.48 10.62
N GLN A 93 4.48 1.98 11.85
CA GLN A 93 4.39 3.41 12.13
C GLN A 93 5.50 4.19 11.43
N SER A 94 6.71 3.65 11.37
CA SER A 94 7.82 4.25 10.60
C SER A 94 7.52 4.29 9.10
N ALA A 95 6.92 3.24 8.52
CA ALA A 95 6.52 3.24 7.12
C ALA A 95 5.41 4.27 6.87
N VAL A 96 4.39 4.31 7.71
CA VAL A 96 3.31 5.31 7.68
C VAL A 96 3.86 6.72 7.78
N ALA A 97 4.79 6.98 8.71
CA ALA A 97 5.47 8.27 8.87
C ALA A 97 6.29 8.64 7.62
N ARG A 98 7.12 7.73 7.11
CA ARG A 98 7.88 7.94 5.86
C ARG A 98 6.99 8.24 4.66
N ILE A 99 5.83 7.59 4.56
CA ILE A 99 4.84 7.88 3.51
C ILE A 99 4.28 9.28 3.73
N ALA A 100 3.88 9.63 4.96
CA ALA A 100 3.34 10.95 5.27
C ALA A 100 4.35 12.07 4.99
N ASP A 101 5.63 11.86 5.33
CA ASP A 101 6.72 12.80 5.05
C ASP A 101 6.91 13.00 3.54
N LYS A 102 6.96 11.90 2.76
CA LYS A 102 7.07 11.97 1.30
C LYS A 102 5.86 12.63 0.64
N VAL A 103 4.65 12.34 1.11
CA VAL A 103 3.42 12.98 0.61
C VAL A 103 3.45 14.47 0.91
N SER A 104 3.90 14.86 2.12
CA SER A 104 4.06 16.26 2.52
C SER A 104 5.13 16.98 1.68
N GLU A 105 6.27 16.36 1.41
CA GLU A 105 7.29 16.93 0.52
C GLU A 105 6.78 17.12 -0.91
N LEU A 106 6.12 16.11 -1.50
CA LEU A 106 5.57 16.19 -2.85
C LEU A 106 4.52 17.31 -2.95
N ALA A 107 3.66 17.45 -1.95
CA ALA A 107 2.67 18.54 -1.89
C ALA A 107 3.34 19.92 -1.83
N LYS A 108 4.43 20.07 -1.06
CA LYS A 108 5.21 21.32 -0.99
C LYS A 108 5.88 21.65 -2.33
N VAL A 109 6.44 20.66 -3.02
CA VAL A 109 7.08 20.84 -4.34
C VAL A 109 6.05 21.25 -5.39
N ALA A 110 4.85 20.64 -5.38
CA ALA A 110 3.76 21.00 -6.30
C ALA A 110 3.27 22.43 -6.07
N ALA A 111 3.12 22.84 -4.80
CA ALA A 111 2.69 24.20 -4.44
C ALA A 111 3.70 25.30 -4.80
N LYS A 112 4.98 24.97 -4.96
CA LYS A 112 6.06 25.92 -5.29
C LYS A 112 6.28 26.12 -6.80
N ARG A 113 5.57 25.35 -7.64
CA ARG A 113 5.65 25.40 -9.11
C ARG A 113 4.55 26.24 -9.77
N HIS A 114 3.69 26.85 -8.96
CA HIS A 114 2.77 27.92 -9.35
C HIS A 114 3.29 29.26 -8.83
#